data_AF-A0A9X6AFD2-F1
#
_entry.id   AF-A0A9X6AFD2-F1
#
_cell.length_a   1.000
_cell.length_b   1.000
_cell.length_c   1.000
_cell.angle_alpha   90.00
_cell.angle_beta   90.00
_cell.angle_gamma   90.00
#
_symmetry.space_group_name_H-M   'P 1'
#
loop_
_entity.id
_entity.type
_entity.pdbx_description
1 polymer ?
#
loop_
_entity_poly.entity_id
_entity_poly.type
_entity_poly.pdbx_seq_one_letter_code
_entity_poly.pdbx_strand_id
1 'polypeptide(L)'
;MSSDPWGRVDETGTVYVRTADGEQVVGSWQAGSPDEALAYFERKYEGLVVEIGLLERRVKTTDLSAKDAQVAIDHIREQVDAHHAVGDLQALKKRLDKLVETVDARREERKVQRAKQSDEARHAKEALVVEAEELAQSDQWRAAGERLRSLVDTWQGLPRLVRKSGDELWHRCSHARSAFSKRRKAHF
;
A
#
# COMPACT_ATOMS: atom_id res chain seq x y z
N MET A 1 -36.33 -7.09 32.77
CA MET A 1 -35.69 -7.11 31.44
C MET A 1 -34.83 -5.87 31.32
N SER A 2 -33.51 -6.04 31.18
CA SER A 2 -32.61 -4.92 30.92
C SER A 2 -32.54 -4.69 29.42
N SER A 3 -32.87 -3.49 28.96
CA SER A 3 -32.83 -3.09 27.56
C SER A 3 -31.88 -1.93 27.44
N ASP A 4 -30.72 -2.18 26.86
CA ASP A 4 -29.86 -1.13 26.33
C ASP A 4 -30.38 -0.76 24.93
N PRO A 5 -30.18 0.47 24.40
CA PRO A 5 -30.54 0.83 23.03
C PRO A 5 -30.05 -0.18 21.98
N TRP A 6 -28.90 -0.80 22.19
CA TRP A 6 -28.28 -1.73 21.24
C TRP A 6 -28.38 -3.20 21.61
N GLY A 7 -28.77 -3.53 22.85
CA GLY A 7 -28.72 -4.90 23.36
C GLY A 7 -29.87 -5.26 24.28
N ARG A 8 -30.28 -6.53 24.21
CA ARG A 8 -31.31 -7.09 25.09
C ARG A 8 -30.90 -8.49 25.54
N VAL A 9 -31.21 -8.82 26.78
CA VAL A 9 -31.10 -10.19 27.30
C VAL A 9 -32.50 -10.72 27.59
N ASP A 10 -32.79 -11.94 27.15
CA ASP A 10 -34.05 -12.61 27.45
C ASP A 10 -34.02 -13.36 28.80
N GLU A 11 -35.15 -13.96 29.18
CA GLU A 11 -35.31 -14.70 30.44
C GLU A 11 -34.49 -15.99 30.51
N THR A 12 -33.99 -16.48 29.36
CA THR A 12 -33.12 -17.66 29.25
C THR A 12 -31.63 -17.30 29.32
N GLY A 13 -31.31 -16.01 29.41
CA GLY A 13 -29.94 -15.50 29.38
C GLY A 13 -29.36 -15.34 27.96
N THR A 14 -30.18 -15.43 26.91
CA THR A 14 -29.73 -15.19 25.53
C THR A 14 -29.60 -13.70 25.28
N VAL A 15 -28.44 -13.27 24.79
CA VAL A 15 -28.12 -11.89 24.47
C VAL A 15 -28.33 -11.63 22.99
N TYR A 16 -29.04 -10.55 22.70
CA TYR A 16 -29.37 -10.07 21.37
C TYR A 16 -28.74 -8.70 21.15
N VAL A 17 -28.28 -8.45 19.92
CA VAL A 17 -27.89 -7.12 19.43
C VAL A 17 -28.92 -6.64 18.43
N ARG A 18 -29.30 -5.37 18.53
CA ARG A 18 -30.16 -4.71 17.55
C ARG A 18 -29.30 -4.15 16.42
N THR A 19 -29.52 -4.66 15.22
CA THR A 19 -28.93 -4.11 14.00
C THR A 19 -30.03 -3.52 13.12
N ALA A 20 -29.64 -2.84 12.03
CA ALA A 20 -30.60 -2.33 11.04
C ALA A 20 -31.44 -3.45 10.38
N ASP A 21 -30.91 -4.67 10.37
CA ASP A 21 -31.54 -5.85 9.77
C ASP A 21 -32.39 -6.66 10.77
N GLY A 22 -32.48 -6.19 12.03
CA GLY A 22 -33.27 -6.81 13.10
C GLY A 22 -32.45 -7.21 14.34
N GLU A 23 -33.09 -7.92 15.28
CA GLU A 23 -32.40 -8.51 16.44
C GLU A 23 -31.62 -9.76 16.00
N GLN A 24 -30.33 -9.82 16.33
CA GLN A 24 -29.45 -10.95 16.07
C GLN A 24 -28.93 -11.53 17.39
N VAL A 25 -28.80 -12.85 17.47
CA VAL A 25 -28.26 -13.52 18.67
C VAL A 25 -26.74 -13.36 18.72
N VAL A 26 -26.24 -12.84 19.83
CA VAL A 26 -24.82 -12.55 20.09
C VAL A 26 -24.16 -13.71 20.86
N GLY A 27 -24.92 -14.33 21.75
CA GLY A 27 -24.50 -15.44 22.60
C GLY A 27 -25.46 -15.70 23.75
N SER A 28 -25.12 -16.65 24.64
CA SER A 28 -25.88 -16.91 25.86
C SER A 28 -25.01 -16.68 27.10
N TRP A 29 -25.60 -16.10 28.15
CA TRP A 29 -24.97 -15.86 29.43
C TRP A 29 -25.73 -16.59 30.54
N GLN A 30 -25.13 -17.65 31.07
CA GLN A 30 -25.73 -18.52 32.09
C GLN A 30 -25.23 -18.22 33.52
N ALA A 31 -24.23 -17.34 33.66
CA ALA A 31 -23.50 -17.13 34.91
C ALA A 31 -23.49 -15.66 35.32
N GLY A 32 -24.56 -15.19 35.96
CA GLY A 32 -24.65 -13.82 36.50
C GLY A 32 -25.95 -13.12 36.13
N SER A 33 -25.98 -11.81 36.33
CA SER A 33 -27.13 -10.97 36.00
C SER A 33 -27.18 -10.60 34.50
N PRO A 34 -28.36 -10.28 33.95
CA PRO A 34 -28.50 -9.75 32.59
C PRO A 34 -27.65 -8.51 32.30
N ASP A 35 -27.47 -7.63 33.29
CA ASP A 35 -26.66 -6.41 33.15
C ASP A 35 -25.18 -6.73 32.99
N GLU A 36 -24.68 -7.75 33.70
CA GLU A 36 -23.29 -8.22 33.55
C GLU A 36 -23.04 -8.84 32.16
N ALA A 37 -24.05 -9.51 31.60
CA ALA A 37 -23.99 -10.05 30.25
C ALA A 37 -23.85 -8.92 29.21
N LEU A 38 -24.70 -7.88 29.29
CA LEU A 38 -24.62 -6.73 28.40
C LEU A 38 -23.26 -6.03 28.52
N ALA A 39 -22.80 -5.76 29.73
CA ALA A 39 -21.50 -5.13 29.97
C ALA A 39 -20.31 -5.98 29.47
N TYR A 40 -20.44 -7.30 29.38
CA TYR A 40 -19.43 -8.17 28.77
C TYR A 40 -19.36 -7.97 27.25
N PHE A 41 -20.51 -7.98 26.58
CA PHE A 41 -20.58 -7.82 25.12
C PHE A 41 -20.34 -6.38 24.66
N GLU A 42 -20.64 -5.38 25.48
CA GLU A 42 -20.24 -3.99 25.26
C GLU A 42 -18.73 -3.82 25.33
N ARG A 43 -18.05 -4.45 26.30
CA ARG A 43 -16.58 -4.46 26.35
C ARG A 43 -15.95 -5.09 25.11
N LYS A 44 -16.60 -6.09 24.50
CA LYS A 44 -16.18 -6.64 23.19
C LYS A 44 -16.32 -5.61 22.07
N TYR A 45 -17.42 -4.87 22.04
CA TYR A 45 -17.62 -3.76 21.11
C TYR A 45 -16.53 -2.68 21.28
N GLU A 46 -16.23 -2.25 22.51
CA GLU A 46 -15.16 -1.30 22.80
C GLU A 46 -13.80 -1.79 22.32
N GLY A 47 -13.51 -3.09 22.48
CA GLY A 47 -12.31 -3.72 21.94
C GLY A 47 -12.17 -3.55 20.43
N LEU A 48 -13.25 -3.81 19.68
CA LEU A 48 -13.30 -3.62 18.23
C LEU A 48 -13.11 -2.13 17.84
N VAL A 49 -13.73 -1.21 18.58
CA VAL A 49 -13.56 0.24 18.38
C VAL A 49 -12.09 0.64 18.50
N VAL A 50 -11.40 0.12 19.52
CA VAL A 50 -9.97 0.37 19.76
C VAL A 50 -9.12 -0.23 18.65
N GLU A 51 -9.38 -1.47 18.26
CA GLU A 51 -8.63 -2.16 17.20
C GLU A 51 -8.73 -1.42 15.85
N ILE A 52 -9.94 -1.01 15.46
CA ILE A 52 -10.18 -0.18 14.28
C ILE A 52 -9.41 1.14 14.39
N GLY A 53 -9.48 1.80 15.55
CA GLY A 53 -8.76 3.06 15.78
C GLY A 53 -7.24 2.91 15.67
N LEU A 54 -6.67 1.79 16.13
CA LEU A 54 -5.25 1.49 15.99
C LEU A 54 -4.89 1.24 14.53
N LEU A 55 -5.71 0.49 13.79
CA LEU A 55 -5.48 0.23 12.37
C LEU A 55 -5.57 1.52 11.54
N GLU A 56 -6.57 2.36 11.79
CA GLU A 56 -6.71 3.68 11.17
C GLU A 56 -5.46 4.54 11.39
N ARG A 57 -4.92 4.55 12.62
CA ARG A 57 -3.66 5.27 12.93
C ARG A 57 -2.48 4.67 12.18
N ARG A 58 -2.30 3.35 12.21
CA ARG A 58 -1.21 2.66 11.50
C ARG A 58 -1.25 2.94 10.01
N VAL A 59 -2.42 2.82 9.38
CA VAL A 59 -2.60 3.18 7.97
C VAL A 59 -2.16 4.62 7.75
N LYS A 60 -2.50 5.56 8.64
CA LYS A 60 -2.12 6.97 8.47
C LYS A 60 -0.63 7.26 8.68
N THR A 61 0.00 6.70 9.71
CA THR A 61 1.31 7.15 10.21
C THR A 61 2.47 6.23 9.86
N THR A 62 2.22 4.97 9.52
CA THR A 62 3.28 3.98 9.24
C THR A 62 3.34 3.63 7.76
N ASP A 63 4.40 2.95 7.36
CA ASP A 63 4.64 2.43 6.02
C ASP A 63 3.87 1.12 5.73
N LEU A 64 2.76 0.88 6.46
CA LEU A 64 1.95 -0.32 6.30
C LEU A 64 1.56 -0.50 4.83
N SER A 65 1.80 -1.70 4.30
CA SER A 65 1.48 -2.00 2.91
C SER A 65 -0.03 -2.04 2.73
N ALA A 66 -0.52 -1.67 1.54
CA ALA A 66 -1.95 -1.73 1.25
C ALA A 66 -2.51 -3.16 1.39
N LYS A 67 -1.69 -4.16 1.08
CA LYS A 67 -2.07 -5.58 1.22
C LYS A 67 -2.24 -5.96 2.68
N ASP A 68 -1.29 -5.61 3.54
CA ASP A 68 -1.36 -5.97 4.96
C ASP A 68 -2.48 -5.19 5.68
N ALA A 69 -2.71 -3.94 5.28
CA ALA A 69 -3.85 -3.17 5.75
C ALA A 69 -5.17 -3.85 5.37
N GLN A 70 -5.31 -4.33 4.13
CA GLN A 70 -6.52 -5.03 3.70
C GLN A 70 -6.76 -6.32 4.49
N VAL A 71 -5.73 -7.13 4.71
CA VAL A 71 -5.83 -8.36 5.52
C VAL A 71 -6.30 -8.03 6.95
N ALA A 72 -5.78 -6.96 7.55
CA ALA A 72 -6.22 -6.53 8.88
C ALA A 72 -7.68 -6.04 8.89
N ILE A 73 -8.11 -5.30 7.86
CA ILE A 73 -9.50 -4.86 7.71
C ILE A 73 -10.43 -6.07 7.62
N ASP A 74 -10.08 -7.05 6.77
CA ASP A 74 -10.91 -8.24 6.54
C ASP A 74 -11.04 -9.06 7.82
N HIS A 75 -9.94 -9.21 8.59
CA HIS A 75 -9.98 -9.88 9.89
C HIS A 75 -10.93 -9.18 10.88
N ILE A 76 -10.88 -7.85 10.97
CA ILE A 76 -11.79 -7.11 11.86
C ILE A 76 -13.23 -7.21 11.35
N ARG A 77 -13.48 -7.18 10.04
CA ARG A 77 -14.82 -7.38 9.47
C ARG A 77 -15.41 -8.73 9.86
N GLU A 78 -14.63 -9.80 9.76
CA GLU A 78 -15.04 -11.13 10.21
C GLU A 78 -15.45 -11.13 11.69
N GLN A 79 -14.70 -10.43 12.56
CA GLN A 79 -15.06 -10.30 13.98
C GLN A 79 -16.36 -9.50 14.19
N VAL A 80 -16.58 -8.44 13.42
CA VAL A 80 -17.84 -7.66 13.47
C VAL A 80 -19.03 -8.51 12.98
N ASP A 81 -18.85 -9.28 11.90
CA ASP A 81 -19.87 -10.14 11.31
C ASP A 81 -20.14 -11.42 12.13
N ALA A 82 -19.24 -11.80 13.03
CA ALA A 82 -19.51 -12.83 14.03
C ALA A 82 -20.53 -12.38 15.10
N HIS A 83 -20.91 -11.09 15.13
CA HIS A 83 -21.91 -10.52 16.04
C HIS A 83 -21.68 -10.83 17.52
N HIS A 84 -20.43 -10.99 17.98
CA HIS A 84 -20.10 -11.26 19.39
C HIS A 84 -19.92 -9.99 20.23
N ALA A 85 -20.67 -8.94 19.91
CA ALA A 85 -20.59 -7.65 20.58
C ALA A 85 -21.95 -6.93 20.55
N VAL A 86 -22.22 -6.14 21.59
CA VAL A 86 -23.43 -5.30 21.68
C VAL A 86 -23.00 -3.84 21.51
N GLY A 87 -23.54 -3.18 20.48
CA GLY A 87 -23.22 -1.80 20.13
C GLY A 87 -23.59 -1.47 18.68
N ASP A 88 -23.16 -0.31 18.18
CA ASP A 88 -23.42 0.11 16.80
C ASP A 88 -22.47 -0.58 15.81
N LEU A 89 -22.75 -1.85 15.51
CA LEU A 89 -21.98 -2.66 14.56
C LEU A 89 -22.02 -2.07 13.14
N GLN A 90 -23.10 -1.36 12.80
CA GLN A 90 -23.24 -0.69 11.50
C GLN A 90 -22.26 0.49 11.37
N ALA A 91 -22.06 1.26 12.44
CA ALA A 91 -21.01 2.29 12.46
C ALA A 91 -19.61 1.70 12.30
N LEU A 92 -19.32 0.54 12.91
CA LEU A 92 -18.02 -0.14 12.72
C LEU A 92 -17.81 -0.57 11.27
N LYS A 93 -18.83 -1.18 10.64
CA LYS A 93 -18.78 -1.56 9.22
C LYS A 93 -18.51 -0.35 8.33
N LYS A 94 -19.23 0.76 8.52
CA LYS A 94 -18.98 2.02 7.79
C LYS A 94 -17.56 2.56 7.97
N ARG A 95 -16.99 2.46 9.18
CA ARG A 95 -15.60 2.87 9.43
C ARG A 95 -14.61 1.99 8.67
N LEU A 96 -14.82 0.67 8.66
CA LEU A 96 -14.00 -0.28 7.91
C LEU A 96 -14.10 -0.04 6.40
N ASP A 97 -15.29 0.21 5.87
CA ASP A 97 -15.51 0.57 4.45
C ASP A 97 -14.74 1.85 4.09
N LYS A 98 -14.82 2.87 4.94
CA LYS A 98 -14.07 4.12 4.72
C LYS A 98 -12.56 3.91 4.76
N LEU A 99 -12.10 2.98 5.59
CA LEU A 99 -10.69 2.63 5.68
C LEU A 99 -10.22 1.90 4.41
N VAL A 100 -11.03 1.01 3.83
CA VAL A 100 -10.75 0.38 2.52
C VAL A 100 -10.58 1.45 1.44
N GLU A 101 -11.53 2.39 1.32
CA GLU A 101 -11.42 3.50 0.35
C GLU A 101 -10.10 4.26 0.50
N THR A 102 -9.68 4.51 1.74
CA THR A 102 -8.43 5.22 2.04
C THR A 102 -7.19 4.40 1.62
N VAL A 103 -7.21 3.08 1.88
CA VAL A 103 -6.13 2.17 1.49
C VAL A 103 -6.02 2.06 -0.03
N ASP A 104 -7.14 1.93 -0.73
CA ASP A 104 -7.18 1.83 -2.19
C ASP A 104 -6.74 3.13 -2.87
N ALA A 105 -7.19 4.29 -2.38
CA ALA A 105 -6.75 5.59 -2.89
C ALA A 105 -5.22 5.74 -2.78
N ARG A 106 -4.65 5.39 -1.63
CA ARG A 106 -3.19 5.42 -1.43
C ARG A 106 -2.44 4.43 -2.31
N ARG A 107 -3.01 3.26 -2.55
CA ARG A 107 -2.44 2.25 -3.44
C ARG A 107 -2.34 2.78 -4.86
N GLU A 108 -3.41 3.37 -5.38
CA GLU A 108 -3.44 3.94 -6.73
C GLU A 108 -2.52 5.16 -6.84
N GLU A 109 -2.50 6.04 -5.84
CA GLU A 109 -1.55 7.16 -5.80
C GLU A 109 -0.10 6.67 -5.85
N ARG A 110 0.28 5.70 -5.01
CA ARG A 110 1.63 5.10 -5.03
C ARG A 110 1.95 4.42 -6.36
N LYS A 111 0.97 3.81 -7.02
CA LYS A 111 1.14 3.19 -8.34
C LYS A 111 1.41 4.26 -9.40
N VAL A 112 0.63 5.34 -9.42
CA VAL A 112 0.83 6.48 -10.33
C VAL A 112 2.19 7.12 -10.11
N GLN A 113 2.58 7.38 -8.85
CA GLN A 113 3.89 7.96 -8.54
C GLN A 113 5.05 7.06 -9.00
N ARG A 114 4.95 5.75 -8.76
CA ARG A 114 5.97 4.79 -9.24
C ARG A 114 6.04 4.72 -10.76
N ALA A 115 4.89 4.75 -11.44
CA ALA A 115 4.86 4.76 -12.89
C ALA A 115 5.53 6.03 -13.45
N LYS A 116 5.21 7.19 -12.87
CA LYS A 116 5.83 8.48 -13.23
C LYS A 116 7.34 8.48 -13.01
N GLN A 117 7.81 8.06 -11.83
CA GLN A 117 9.25 7.97 -11.53
C GLN A 117 9.97 6.99 -12.47
N SER A 118 9.33 5.87 -12.79
CA SER A 118 9.87 4.89 -13.73
C SER A 118 9.98 5.47 -15.15
N ASP A 119 8.99 6.25 -15.57
CA ASP A 119 8.97 6.89 -16.89
C ASP A 119 9.99 8.02 -17.00
N GLU A 120 10.09 8.87 -15.98
CA GLU A 120 11.11 9.93 -15.89
C GLU A 120 12.53 9.34 -15.91
N ALA A 121 12.77 8.26 -15.14
CA ALA A 121 14.06 7.57 -15.14
C ALA A 121 14.37 6.94 -16.50
N ARG A 122 13.34 6.46 -17.22
CA ARG A 122 13.50 5.88 -18.55
C ARG A 122 13.86 6.96 -19.56
N HIS A 123 13.14 8.07 -19.57
CA HIS A 123 13.44 9.20 -20.44
C HIS A 123 14.82 9.80 -20.19
N ALA A 124 15.22 9.97 -18.93
CA ALA A 124 16.56 10.43 -18.58
C ALA A 124 17.64 9.48 -19.12
N LYS A 125 17.44 8.17 -18.99
CA LYS A 125 18.36 7.15 -19.50
C LYS A 125 18.40 7.09 -21.03
N GLU A 126 17.25 7.20 -21.68
CA GLU A 126 17.15 7.30 -23.14
C GLU A 126 17.93 8.51 -23.67
N ALA A 127 17.82 9.67 -23.01
CA ALA A 127 18.58 10.87 -23.38
C ALA A 127 20.11 10.66 -23.28
N LEU A 128 20.59 10.00 -22.22
CA LEU A 128 22.02 9.65 -22.10
C LEU A 128 22.50 8.70 -23.19
N VAL A 129 21.65 7.76 -23.62
CA VAL A 129 21.96 6.82 -24.71
C VAL A 129 22.08 7.57 -26.03
N VAL A 130 21.12 8.45 -26.34
CA VAL A 130 21.14 9.28 -27.56
C VAL A 130 22.40 10.14 -27.58
N GLU A 131 22.72 10.81 -26.47
CA GLU A 131 23.95 11.60 -26.37
C GLU A 131 25.21 10.75 -26.56
N ALA A 132 25.26 9.53 -26.00
CA ALA A 132 26.37 8.62 -26.21
C ALA A 132 26.51 8.19 -27.68
N GLU A 133 25.38 7.94 -28.36
CA GLU A 133 25.32 7.59 -29.78
C GLU A 133 25.82 8.75 -30.67
N GLU A 134 25.47 9.99 -30.34
CA GLU A 134 25.96 11.20 -31.02
C GLU A 134 27.47 11.40 -30.80
N LEU A 135 27.92 11.34 -29.55
CA LEU A 135 29.34 11.48 -29.19
C LEU A 135 30.20 10.39 -29.82
N ALA A 136 29.64 9.20 -30.05
CA ALA A 136 30.35 8.13 -30.74
C ALA A 136 30.68 8.45 -32.19
N GLN A 137 29.99 9.42 -32.79
CA GLN A 137 30.27 9.90 -34.15
C GLN A 137 31.24 11.09 -34.19
N SER A 138 31.55 11.70 -33.05
CA SER A 138 32.36 12.91 -32.95
C SER A 138 33.86 12.64 -33.14
N ASP A 139 34.51 13.52 -33.90
CA ASP A 139 35.98 13.54 -34.05
C ASP A 139 36.67 14.40 -32.98
N GLN A 140 35.92 15.00 -32.06
CA GLN A 140 36.46 15.72 -30.89
C GLN A 140 36.93 14.75 -29.82
N TRP A 141 37.98 13.97 -30.11
CA TRP A 141 38.39 12.77 -29.37
C TRP A 141 38.57 12.95 -27.85
N ARG A 142 39.12 14.08 -27.41
CA ARG A 142 39.36 14.34 -25.99
C ARG A 142 38.07 14.69 -25.26
N ALA A 143 37.34 15.69 -25.77
CA ALA A 143 36.09 16.16 -25.18
C ALA A 143 34.99 15.08 -25.20
N ALA A 144 34.82 14.39 -26.33
CA ALA A 144 33.84 13.30 -26.46
C ALA A 144 34.18 12.13 -25.54
N GLY A 145 35.46 11.77 -25.40
CA GLY A 145 35.89 10.71 -24.48
C GLY A 145 35.66 11.04 -23.01
N GLU A 146 35.85 12.29 -22.61
CA GLU A 146 35.55 12.76 -21.25
C GLU A 146 34.04 12.76 -20.98
N ARG A 147 33.24 13.26 -21.94
CA ARG A 147 31.79 13.25 -21.83
C ARG A 147 31.21 11.83 -21.77
N LEU A 148 31.68 10.92 -22.63
CA LEU A 148 31.28 9.50 -22.59
C LEU A 148 31.60 8.81 -21.26
N ARG A 149 32.62 9.27 -20.53
CA ARG A 149 32.92 8.78 -19.16
C ARG A 149 31.90 9.33 -18.17
N SER A 150 31.63 10.63 -18.18
CA SER A 150 30.67 11.25 -17.25
C SER A 150 29.22 10.81 -17.48
N LEU A 151 28.86 10.38 -18.69
CA LEU A 151 27.55 9.77 -18.97
C LEU A 151 27.34 8.47 -18.16
N VAL A 152 28.39 7.69 -17.93
CA VAL A 152 28.29 6.45 -17.12
C VAL A 152 28.04 6.79 -15.66
N ASP A 153 28.74 7.79 -15.14
CA ASP A 153 28.57 8.25 -13.76
C ASP A 153 27.15 8.81 -13.56
N THR A 154 26.67 9.60 -14.53
CA THR A 154 25.29 10.11 -14.55
C THR A 154 24.28 8.97 -14.59
N TRP A 155 24.50 7.95 -15.43
CA TRP A 155 23.65 6.78 -15.53
C TRP A 155 23.54 6.00 -14.21
N GLN A 156 24.65 5.83 -13.49
CA GLN A 156 24.69 5.13 -12.20
C GLN A 156 23.94 5.89 -11.11
N GLY A 157 23.88 7.22 -11.19
CA GLY A 157 23.11 8.06 -10.27
C GLY A 157 21.60 8.08 -10.52
N LEU A 158 21.14 7.65 -11.70
CA LEU A 158 19.71 7.62 -12.03
C LEU A 158 18.99 6.42 -11.39
N PRO A 159 17.68 6.56 -11.08
CA PRO A 159 16.88 5.46 -10.55
C PRO A 159 16.97 4.18 -11.41
N ARG A 160 16.95 3.03 -10.75
CA ARG A 160 16.99 1.73 -11.43
C ARG A 160 15.68 1.51 -12.19
N LEU A 161 15.80 1.11 -13.46
CA LEU A 161 14.65 0.69 -14.27
C LEU A 161 14.35 -0.78 -14.03
N VAL A 162 13.20 -1.21 -14.54
CA VAL A 162 12.91 -2.64 -14.71
C VAL A 162 14.02 -3.27 -15.55
N ARG A 163 14.49 -4.44 -15.10
CA ARG A 163 15.67 -5.13 -15.62
C ARG A 163 15.76 -5.13 -17.15
N LYS A 164 14.71 -5.60 -17.83
CA LYS A 164 14.69 -5.70 -19.29
C LYS A 164 14.95 -4.36 -20.00
N SER A 165 14.22 -3.31 -19.63
CA SER A 165 14.36 -1.98 -20.24
C SER A 165 15.71 -1.32 -19.89
N GLY A 166 16.18 -1.53 -18.66
CA GLY A 166 17.50 -1.05 -18.22
C GLY A 166 18.65 -1.70 -18.99
N ASP A 167 18.59 -3.02 -19.17
CA ASP A 167 19.62 -3.80 -19.87
C ASP A 167 19.71 -3.38 -21.35
N GLU A 168 18.57 -3.22 -22.03
CA GLU A 168 18.53 -2.79 -23.44
C GLU A 168 19.20 -1.44 -23.66
N LEU A 169 18.81 -0.43 -22.88
CA LEU A 169 19.39 0.92 -22.96
C LEU A 169 20.88 0.91 -22.58
N TRP A 170 21.28 0.13 -21.58
CA TRP A 170 22.69 -0.02 -21.20
C TRP A 170 23.53 -0.67 -22.31
N HIS A 171 23.00 -1.69 -22.99
CA HIS A 171 23.66 -2.32 -24.13
C HIS A 171 23.89 -1.33 -25.27
N ARG A 172 22.90 -0.49 -25.60
CA ARG A 172 23.04 0.58 -26.60
C ARG A 172 24.12 1.59 -26.23
N CYS A 173 24.10 2.12 -25.01
CA CYS A 173 25.13 3.03 -24.52
C CYS A 173 26.54 2.40 -24.55
N SER A 174 26.65 1.14 -24.11
CA SER A 174 27.92 0.39 -24.12
C SER A 174 28.44 0.16 -25.53
N HIS A 175 27.55 -0.15 -26.48
CA HIS A 175 27.89 -0.28 -27.89
C HIS A 175 28.42 1.03 -28.47
N ALA A 176 27.74 2.16 -28.23
CA ALA A 176 28.20 3.49 -28.68
C ALA A 176 29.59 3.84 -28.15
N ARG A 177 29.82 3.64 -26.85
CA ARG A 177 31.14 3.84 -26.20
C ARG A 177 32.23 2.95 -26.80
N SER A 178 31.89 1.70 -27.12
CA SER A 178 32.82 0.75 -27.73
C SER A 178 33.17 1.14 -29.17
N ALA A 179 32.18 1.59 -29.95
CA ALA A 179 32.37 2.10 -31.30
C ALA A 179 33.28 3.34 -31.33
N PHE A 180 33.04 4.30 -30.42
CA PHE A 180 33.92 5.46 -30.24
C PHE A 180 35.36 5.05 -29.95
N SER A 181 35.54 4.14 -28.99
CA SER A 181 36.87 3.69 -28.56
C SER A 181 37.63 3.00 -29.71
N LYS A 182 36.91 2.20 -30.52
CA LYS A 182 37.47 1.56 -31.72
C LYS A 182 37.87 2.59 -32.77
N ARG A 183 37.01 3.58 -33.06
CA ARG A 183 37.31 4.68 -34.00
C ARG A 183 38.53 5.49 -33.56
N ARG A 184 38.57 5.88 -32.28
CA ARG A 184 39.70 6.64 -31.72
C ARG A 184 41.02 5.86 -31.84
N LYS A 185 41.00 4.56 -31.55
CA LYS A 185 42.20 3.69 -31.70
C LYS A 185 42.64 3.52 -33.16
N ALA A 186 41.75 3.63 -34.13
CA ALA A 186 42.13 3.57 -35.55
C ALA A 186 42.74 4.90 -36.05
N HIS A 187 42.45 6.01 -35.37
CA HIS A 187 42.93 7.34 -35.72
C HIS A 187 44.33 7.66 -35.15
N PHE A 188 44.68 7.08 -33.99
CA PHE A 188 45.96 7.29 -33.29
C PHE A 188 46.76 5.99 -33.22
#